data_AF-A0A096B316-F1
#
_entry.id   AF-A0A096B316-F1
#
_cell.length_a   1.000
_cell.length_b   1.000
_cell.length_c   1.000
_cell.angle_alpha   90.00
_cell.angle_beta   90.00
_cell.angle_gamma   90.00
#
_symmetry.space_group_name_H-M   'P 1'
#
loop_
_entity.id
_entity.type
_entity.pdbx_description
1 polymer ?
#
loop_
_entity_poly.entity_id
_entity_poly.type
_entity_poly.pdbx_seq_one_letter_code
_entity_poly.pdbx_strand_id
1 'polypeptide(L)' 'MATVSLKNVKKIYDNKVTAVHDFNLEIADKEFIVLVGPSGCGKSTTLRMIAGLEGYLRGRS' A
#
# COMPACT_ATOMS: atom_id res chain seq x y z
N MET A 1 -4.01 -5.77 -20.60
CA MET A 1 -4.57 -4.71 -19.74
C MET A 1 -4.32 -5.11 -18.30
N ALA A 2 -3.81 -4.18 -17.50
CA ALA A 2 -3.40 -4.45 -16.12
C ALA A 2 -3.99 -3.39 -15.20
N THR A 3 -4.57 -3.84 -14.09
CA THR A 3 -5.16 -3.01 -13.05
C THR A 3 -4.49 -3.33 -11.72
N VAL A 4 -4.36 -2.35 -10.84
CA VAL A 4 -3.88 -2.57 -9.46
C VAL A 4 -5.04 -2.40 -8.51
N SER A 5 -5.23 -3.34 -7.58
CA SER A 5 -6.23 -3.24 -6.53
C SER A 5 -5.63 -3.59 -5.17
N LEU A 6 -5.62 -2.61 -4.27
CA LEU A 6 -5.28 -2.74 -2.87
C LEU A 6 -6.57 -2.57 -2.07
N LYS A 7 -6.96 -3.60 -1.31
CA LYS A 7 -8.16 -3.59 -0.47
C LYS A 7 -7.78 -3.90 0.97
N ASN A 8 -8.09 -2.95 1.86
CA ASN A 8 -7.86 -3.00 3.29
C ASN A 8 -6.44 -3.47 3.64
N VAL A 9 -5.45 -2.86 2.97
CA VAL A 9 -4.04 -3.24 3.15
C VAL A 9 -3.51 -2.61 4.42
N LYS A 10 -2.88 -3.43 5.26
CA LYS A 10 -2.25 -3.01 6.50
C LYS A 10 -0.81 -3.49 6.58
N LYS A 11 0.08 -2.62 7.06
CA LYS A 11 1.45 -2.96 7.40
C LYS A 11 1.79 -2.51 8.80
N ILE A 12 2.12 -3.47 9.64
CA ILE A 12 2.71 -3.27 10.96
C ILE A 12 4.09 -3.92 10.92
N TYR A 13 5.12 -3.19 11.37
CA TYR A 13 6.47 -3.72 11.56
C TYR A 13 6.63 -4.35 12.94
N ASP A 14 7.68 -5.15 13.14
CA ASP A 14 7.93 -5.90 14.38
C ASP A 14 8.06 -5.00 15.61
N ASN A 15 8.51 -3.76 15.42
CA ASN A 15 8.55 -2.71 16.45
C ASN A 15 7.17 -2.10 16.77
N LYS A 16 6.07 -2.73 16.31
CA LYS A 16 4.68 -2.30 16.48
C LYS A 16 4.33 -0.97 15.79
N VAL A 17 5.19 -0.46 14.91
CA VAL A 17 4.87 0.73 14.11
C VAL A 17 3.90 0.36 12.99
N THR A 18 2.73 1.01 12.97
CA THR A 18 1.78 0.89 11.87
C THR A 18 2.19 1.84 10.76
N ALA A 19 2.85 1.31 9.72
CA ALA A 19 3.35 2.10 8.60
C ALA A 19 2.27 2.38 7.55
N VAL A 20 1.31 1.46 7.40
CA VAL A 20 0.15 1.62 6.52
C VAL A 20 -1.08 1.11 7.27
N HIS A 21 -2.10 1.95 7.40
CA HIS A 21 -3.35 1.66 8.09
C HIS A 21 -4.51 1.70 7.10
N ASP A 22 -5.16 0.55 6.86
CA ASP A 22 -6.38 0.42 6.05
C ASP A 22 -6.34 1.15 4.71
N PHE A 23 -5.31 0.85 3.92
CA PHE A 23 -5.09 1.50 2.63
C PHE A 23 -5.89 0.81 1.52
N ASN A 24 -6.67 1.60 0.78
CA ASN A 24 -7.54 1.17 -0.29
C ASN A 24 -7.22 2.00 -1.55
N LEU A 25 -6.90 1.34 -2.66
CA LEU A 25 -6.57 1.99 -3.93
C LEU A 25 -6.93 1.08 -5.10
N GLU A 26 -7.64 1.62 -6.07
CA GLU A 26 -7.88 0.99 -7.36
C GLU A 26 -7.22 1.87 -8.43
N ILE A 27 -6.40 1.27 -9.29
CA ILE A 27 -5.73 1.93 -10.40
C ILE A 27 -6.18 1.23 -11.68
N ALA A 28 -6.86 1.97 -12.54
CA ALA A 28 -7.34 1.48 -13.82
C ALA A 28 -6.22 1.40 -14.87
N ASP A 29 -6.48 0.66 -15.94
CA ASP A 29 -5.55 0.55 -17.08
C ASP A 29 -5.27 1.96 -17.63
N LYS A 30 -3.98 2.30 -17.82
CA LYS A 30 -3.47 3.60 -18.31
C LYS A 30 -3.56 4.78 -17.34
N GLU A 31 -3.86 4.57 -16.07
CA GLU A 31 -3.73 5.64 -15.07
C GLU A 31 -2.28 5.83 -14.63
N PHE A 32 -1.92 7.09 -14.35
CA PHE A 32 -0.62 7.48 -13.80
C PHE A 32 -0.82 8.10 -12.42
N ILE A 33 -0.32 7.43 -11.39
CA ILE A 33 -0.54 7.79 -9.98
C ILE A 33 0.75 8.29 -9.33
N VAL A 34 0.64 9.36 -8.54
CA VAL A 34 1.72 9.89 -7.70
C VAL A 34 1.31 9.81 -6.23
N LEU A 35 2.15 9.19 -5.40
CA LEU A 35 1.96 9.18 -3.94
C LEU A 35 2.72 10.35 -3.31
N VAL A 36 2.01 11.25 -2.64
CA VAL A 36 2.58 12.44 -1.97
C VAL A 36 2.22 12.47 -0.49
N GLY A 37 3.11 13.01 0.34
CA GLY A 37 2.90 13.15 1.78
C GLY A 37 4.22 13.31 2.56
N PRO A 38 4.16 13.64 3.86
CA PRO A 38 5.34 13.87 4.70
C PRO A 38 6.22 12.61 4.86
N SER A 39 7.44 12.77 5.37
CA SER A 39 8.30 11.62 5.67
C SER A 39 7.60 10.67 6.66
N GLY A 40 7.75 9.35 6.46
CA GLY A 40 7.14 8.34 7.31
C GLY A 40 5.66 8.01 7.04
N CYS A 41 4.97 8.69 6.10
CA CYS A 41 3.54 8.45 5.84
C CYS A 41 3.20 7.17 5.04
N GLY A 42 4.15 6.25 4.86
CA GLY A 42 3.90 4.94 4.23
C GLY A 42 4.06 4.85 2.70
N LYS A 43 4.45 5.92 1.99
CA LYS A 43 4.59 5.91 0.51
C LYS A 43 5.49 4.77 -0.02
N SER A 44 6.74 4.72 0.43
CA SER A 44 7.71 3.73 -0.02
C SER A 44 7.32 2.32 0.45
N THR A 45 6.72 2.19 1.62
CA THR A 45 6.15 0.92 2.12
C THR A 45 5.05 0.44 1.18
N THR A 46 4.10 1.29 0.78
CA THR A 46 3.04 0.94 -0.19
C THR A 46 3.61 0.52 -1.54
N LEU A 47 4.59 1.25 -2.08
CA LEU A 47 5.22 0.88 -3.35
C LEU A 47 5.96 -0.45 -3.27
N ARG A 48 6.66 -0.74 -2.17
CA ARG A 48 7.33 -2.03 -1.96
C ARG A 48 6.33 -3.18 -1.84
N MET A 49 5.17 -2.95 -1.22
CA MET A 49 4.08 -3.94 -1.15
C MET A 49 3.51 -4.24 -2.55
N ILE A 50 3.26 -3.21 -3.37
CA ILE A 50 2.80 -3.38 -4.76
C ILE A 50 3.83 -4.17 -5.59
N ALA A 51 5.12 -3.85 -5.42
CA ALA A 51 6.22 -4.50 -6.14
C ALA A 51 6.51 -5.94 -5.66
N GLY A 52 5.82 -6.44 -4.64
CA GLY A 52 6.08 -7.76 -4.05
C GLY A 52 7.38 -7.85 -3.25
N LEU A 53 8.01 -6.72 -2.94
CA LEU A 53 9.24 -6.65 -2.14
C LEU A 53 8.97 -6.68 -0.64
N GLU A 54 7.70 -6.53 -0.24
CA GLU A 54 7.31 -6.48 1.15
C GLU A 54 5.92 -7.11 1.37
N GLY A 55 5.81 -8.01 2.34
CA GLY A 55 4.54 -8.64 2.71
C GLY A 55 3.62 -7.70 3.50
N TYR A 56 2.31 -7.88 3.34
CA TYR A 56 1.27 -7.09 4.00
C TYR A 56 0.12 -7.95 4.50
N LEU A 57 -0.62 -7.42 5.47
CA LEU A 57 -1.83 -8.04 5.98
C LEU A 57 -3.02 -7.52 5.16
N ARG A 58 -3.85 -8.43 4.69
CA ARG A 58 -5.12 -8.11 4.04
C ARG A 58 -6.23 -8.20 5.08
N GLY A 59 -6.95 -7.10 5.31
CA GLY A 59 -8.14 -7.12 6.15
C GLY A 59 -9.16 -8.12 5.61
N ARG A 60 -9.75 -8.94 6.48
CA ARG A 60 -10.97 -9.70 6.14
C ARG A 60 -12.14 -8.72 6.32
N SER A 61 -12.93 -8.55 5.26
CA SER A 61 -14.23 -7.88 5.29
C SER A 61 -15.17 -8.56 6.28
#